data_AF-A0A2S5JFE8-F1
#
_entry.id   AF-A0A2S5JFE8-F1
#
_cell.length_a   1.000
_cell.length_b   1.000
_cell.length_c   1.000
_cell.angle_alpha   90.00
_cell.angle_beta   90.00
_cell.angle_gamma   90.00
#
_symmetry.space_group_name_H-M   'P 1'
#
loop_
_entity.id
_entity.type
_entity.pdbx_description
1 polymer ?
#
loop_
_entity_poly.entity_id
_entity_poly.type
_entity_poly.pdbx_seq_one_letter_code
_entity_poly.pdbx_strand_id
1 'polypeptide(L)'
;MKQAGPEFAETVAVMALGWLAGKDELLPIFLGATGTSLAEMRERADDPAFLRGVLDFVLMDDEWVRAFCDSAELAYDAPMRARQSLPGGAEPNWT
;
A
#
# COMPACT_ATOMS: atom_id res chain seq x y z
N MET A 1 -6.87 -5.98 22.16
CA MET A 1 -6.69 -6.14 20.70
C MET A 1 -6.70 -4.74 20.09
N LYS A 2 -5.55 -4.08 19.98
CA LYS A 2 -5.48 -2.64 19.69
C LYS A 2 -4.36 -2.36 18.70
N GLN A 3 -4.51 -2.79 17.44
CA GLN A 3 -3.58 -2.42 16.35
C GLN A 3 -4.32 -2.29 15.00
N ALA A 4 -5.47 -1.61 14.99
CA ALA A 4 -6.08 -1.08 13.76
C ALA A 4 -6.11 0.45 13.88
N GLY A 5 -4.93 1.04 14.05
CA GLY A 5 -4.73 2.47 14.13
C GLY A 5 -3.95 2.98 12.91
N PRO A 6 -3.96 4.29 12.65
CA PRO A 6 -3.27 4.89 11.51
C PRO A 6 -1.78 4.52 11.47
N GLU A 7 -1.10 4.44 12.63
CA GLU A 7 0.31 4.04 12.72
C GLU A 7 0.57 2.62 12.18
N PHE A 8 -0.32 1.66 12.49
CA PHE A 8 -0.23 0.30 11.94
C PHE A 8 -0.47 0.30 10.43
N ALA A 9 -1.43 1.12 9.97
CA ALA A 9 -1.78 1.23 8.57
C ALA A 9 -0.63 1.80 7.72
N GLU A 10 0.01 2.85 8.19
CA GLU A 10 1.20 3.45 7.58
C GLU A 10 2.34 2.45 7.53
N THR A 11 2.56 1.70 8.62
CA THR A 11 3.58 0.64 8.67
C THR A 11 3.34 -0.42 7.59
N VAL A 12 2.10 -0.92 7.46
CA VAL A 12 1.74 -1.90 6.43
C VAL A 12 1.93 -1.35 5.02
N ALA A 13 1.56 -0.09 4.78
CA ALA A 13 1.74 0.55 3.49
C ALA A 13 3.21 0.76 3.11
N VAL A 14 4.05 1.18 4.07
CA VAL A 14 5.50 1.32 3.85
C VAL A 14 6.16 -0.03 3.59
N MET A 15 5.74 -1.10 4.29
CA MET A 15 6.20 -2.46 3.99
C MET A 15 5.80 -2.89 2.58
N ALA A 16 4.57 -2.60 2.15
CA ALA A 16 4.12 -2.88 0.79
C ALA A 16 4.93 -2.10 -0.26
N LEU A 17 5.26 -0.84 0.01
CA LEU A 17 6.12 -0.02 -0.85
C LEU A 17 7.53 -0.61 -0.97
N GLY A 18 8.12 -1.02 0.15
CA GLY A 18 9.43 -1.68 0.18
C GLY A 18 9.42 -3.02 -0.55
N TRP A 19 8.36 -3.81 -0.39
CA TRP A 19 8.17 -5.05 -1.12
C TRP A 19 8.10 -4.81 -2.63
N LEU A 20 7.27 -3.85 -3.08
CA LEU A 20 7.18 -3.47 -4.50
C LEU A 20 8.53 -3.02 -5.07
N ALA A 21 9.28 -2.21 -4.32
CA ALA A 21 10.59 -1.72 -4.74
C ALA A 21 11.61 -2.85 -5.00
N GLY A 22 11.41 -4.03 -4.41
CA GLY A 22 12.22 -5.23 -4.64
C GLY A 22 11.67 -6.18 -5.72
N LYS A 23 10.61 -5.81 -6.45
CA LYS A 23 10.01 -6.64 -7.50
C LYS A 23 10.26 -6.03 -8.87
N ASP A 24 11.26 -6.56 -9.59
CA ASP A 24 11.64 -6.06 -10.92
C ASP A 24 10.49 -6.12 -11.95
N GLU A 25 9.55 -7.06 -11.79
CA GLU A 25 8.40 -7.20 -12.68
C GLU A 25 7.20 -6.33 -12.26
N LEU A 26 6.99 -6.13 -10.96
CA LEU A 26 5.83 -5.38 -10.46
C LEU A 26 6.11 -3.87 -10.33
N LEU A 27 7.35 -3.49 -10.02
CA LEU A 27 7.72 -2.08 -9.87
C LEU A 27 7.43 -1.26 -11.14
N PRO A 28 7.80 -1.69 -12.37
CA PRO A 28 7.47 -0.94 -13.58
C PRO A 28 5.96 -0.83 -13.82
N ILE A 29 5.19 -1.87 -13.46
CA ILE A 29 3.73 -1.88 -13.58
C ILE A 29 3.13 -0.86 -12.61
N PHE A 30 3.58 -0.84 -11.36
CA PHE A 30 3.15 0.14 -10.35
C PHE A 30 3.44 1.58 -10.79
N LEU A 31 4.67 1.85 -11.24
CA LEU A 31 5.07 3.18 -11.72
C LEU A 31 4.24 3.61 -12.93
N GLY A 32 4.01 2.69 -13.88
CA GLY A 32 3.14 2.94 -15.04
C GLY A 32 1.68 3.18 -14.69
N ALA A 33 1.13 2.41 -13.74
CA ALA A 33 -0.27 2.51 -13.31
C ALA A 33 -0.54 3.79 -12.51
N THR A 34 0.43 4.24 -11.72
CA THR A 34 0.29 5.45 -10.88
C THR A 34 0.80 6.73 -11.58
N GLY A 35 1.44 6.60 -12.75
CA GLY A 35 2.09 7.71 -13.43
C GLY A 35 3.24 8.34 -12.62
N THR A 36 3.77 7.60 -11.64
CA THR A 36 4.80 8.07 -10.71
C THR A 36 6.18 7.61 -11.19
N SER A 37 7.19 8.46 -11.08
CA SER A 37 8.59 8.08 -11.30
C SER A 37 9.24 7.47 -10.05
N LEU A 38 10.36 6.75 -10.20
CA LEU A 38 11.10 6.22 -9.05
C LEU A 38 11.61 7.33 -8.11
N ALA A 39 11.87 8.53 -8.63
CA ALA A 39 12.27 9.68 -7.81
C ALA A 39 11.09 10.16 -6.95
N GLU A 40 9.94 10.41 -7.57
CA GLU A 40 8.72 10.81 -6.86
C GLU A 40 8.26 9.75 -5.86
N MET A 41 8.39 8.47 -6.20
CA MET A 41 8.09 7.37 -5.28
C MET A 41 8.92 7.47 -3.98
N ARG A 42 10.20 7.86 -4.07
CA ARG A 42 11.06 8.07 -2.90
C ARG A 42 10.66 9.31 -2.11
N GLU A 43 10.34 10.39 -2.80
CA GLU A 43 9.90 11.65 -2.16
C GLU A 43 8.56 11.51 -1.44
N ARG A 44 7.68 10.66 -1.96
CA ARG A 44 6.32 10.45 -1.44
C ARG A 44 6.18 9.23 -0.53
N ALA A 45 7.28 8.57 -0.17
CA ALA A 45 7.25 7.38 0.68
C ALA A 45 6.64 7.64 2.09
N ASP A 46 6.63 8.90 2.54
CA ASP A 46 6.03 9.35 3.81
C ASP A 46 4.62 9.96 3.61
N ASP A 47 4.15 10.14 2.37
CA ASP A 47 2.84 10.73 2.07
C ASP A 47 1.72 9.69 2.28
N PRO A 48 0.82 9.86 3.26
CA PRO A 48 -0.26 8.90 3.51
C PRO A 48 -1.18 8.70 2.30
N ALA A 49 -1.36 9.72 1.45
CA ALA A 49 -2.17 9.62 0.24
C ALA A 49 -1.46 8.78 -0.83
N PHE A 50 -0.13 8.84 -0.92
CA PHE A 50 0.65 7.96 -1.78
C PHE A 50 0.65 6.51 -1.27
N LEU A 51 0.88 6.33 0.03
CA LEU A 51 0.84 5.03 0.71
C LEU A 51 -0.51 4.33 0.55
N ARG A 52 -1.60 5.09 0.48
CA ARG A 52 -2.92 4.58 0.11
C ARG A 52 -2.94 3.99 -1.30
N GLY A 53 -2.38 4.70 -2.28
CA GLY A 53 -2.27 4.22 -3.67
C GLY A 53 -1.40 2.96 -3.80
N VAL A 54 -0.37 2.84 -2.97
CA VAL A 54 0.45 1.62 -2.87
C VAL A 54 -0.41 0.42 -2.42
N LEU A 55 -1.20 0.60 -1.35
CA LEU A 55 -2.10 -0.45 -0.89
C LEU A 55 -3.21 -0.75 -1.91
N ASP A 56 -3.77 0.28 -2.55
CA ASP A 56 -4.77 0.10 -3.62
C ASP A 56 -4.21 -0.75 -4.76
N PHE A 57 -2.95 -0.51 -5.17
CA PHE A 57 -2.28 -1.30 -6.19
C PHE A 57 -2.11 -2.77 -5.78
N VAL A 58 -1.59 -3.03 -4.57
CA VAL A 58 -1.42 -4.41 -4.07
C VAL A 58 -2.76 -5.14 -3.98
N LEU A 59 -3.84 -4.42 -3.63
CA LEU A 59 -5.20 -4.96 -3.52
C LEU A 59 -5.88 -5.22 -4.88
N MET A 60 -5.25 -4.86 -6.01
CA MET A 60 -5.83 -5.12 -7.34
C MET A 60 -5.83 -6.61 -7.72
N ASP A 61 -4.93 -7.40 -7.13
CA ASP A 61 -4.75 -8.81 -7.47
C ASP A 61 -4.52 -9.66 -6.21
N ASP A 62 -5.33 -10.71 -6.05
CA ASP A 62 -5.23 -11.63 -4.90
C ASP A 62 -3.89 -12.37 -4.83
N GLU A 63 -3.18 -12.56 -5.95
CA GLU A 63 -1.81 -13.09 -5.94
C GLU A 63 -0.81 -12.11 -5.33
N TRP A 64 -0.95 -10.81 -5.60
CA TRP A 64 -0.09 -9.78 -5.03
C TRP A 64 -0.35 -9.60 -3.54
N VAL A 65 -1.62 -9.62 -3.13
CA VAL A 65 -2.01 -9.60 -1.71
C VAL A 65 -1.34 -10.77 -0.97
N ARG A 66 -1.50 -12.00 -1.48
CA ARG A 66 -0.92 -13.20 -0.86
C ARG A 66 0.61 -13.12 -0.81
N ALA A 67 1.26 -12.80 -1.93
CA ALA A 67 2.71 -12.72 -2.02
C ALA A 67 3.32 -11.62 -1.13
N PHE A 68 2.66 -10.47 -1.01
CA PHE A 68 3.05 -9.44 -0.06
C PHE A 68 2.91 -9.93 1.38
N CYS A 69 1.74 -10.47 1.74
CA CYS A 69 1.46 -10.89 3.11
C CYS A 69 2.36 -12.05 3.56
N ASP A 70 2.64 -13.01 2.67
CA ASP A 70 3.59 -14.10 2.94
C ASP A 70 5.00 -13.54 3.19
N SER A 71 5.42 -12.53 2.41
CA SER A 71 6.72 -11.88 2.59
C SER A 71 6.82 -11.01 3.85
N ALA A 72 5.70 -10.43 4.30
CA ALA A 72 5.63 -9.54 5.44
C ALA A 72 5.18 -10.24 6.73
N GLU A 73 4.92 -11.56 6.67
CA GLU A 73 4.37 -12.37 7.77
C GLU A 73 3.07 -11.77 8.34
N LEU A 74 2.19 -11.29 7.46
CA LEU A 74 0.92 -10.66 7.81
C LEU A 74 -0.27 -11.56 7.47
N ALA A 75 -1.39 -11.31 8.16
CA ALA A 75 -2.68 -11.87 7.74
C ALA A 75 -3.11 -11.27 6.40
N TYR A 76 -3.81 -12.05 5.56
CA TYR A 76 -4.20 -11.63 4.21
C TYR A 76 -5.25 -10.50 4.20
N ASP A 77 -5.95 -10.26 5.31
CA ASP A 77 -6.83 -9.09 5.49
C ASP A 77 -6.09 -7.82 5.92
N ALA A 78 -4.81 -7.91 6.30
CA ALA A 78 -4.03 -6.77 6.80
C ALA A 78 -3.92 -5.62 5.80
N PRO A 79 -3.66 -5.83 4.49
CA PRO A 79 -3.59 -4.73 3.52
C PRO A 79 -4.91 -3.97 3.40
N MET A 80 -6.04 -4.70 3.38
CA MET A 80 -7.38 -4.11 3.31
C MET A 80 -7.69 -3.30 4.57
N ARG A 81 -7.35 -3.81 5.76
CA ARG A 81 -7.57 -3.10 7.02
C ARG A 81 -6.68 -1.87 7.17
N ALA A 82 -5.42 -1.97 6.75
CA ALA A 82 -4.52 -0.83 6.67
C ALA A 82 -5.12 0.23 5.73
N ARG A 83 -5.60 -0.19 4.56
CA ARG A 83 -6.19 0.70 3.57
C ARG A 83 -7.42 1.46 4.06
N GLN A 84 -8.23 0.84 4.92
CA GLN A 84 -9.38 1.47 5.57
C GLN A 84 -8.99 2.41 6.72
N SER A 85 -7.85 2.17 7.35
CA SER A 85 -7.37 2.90 8.52
C SER A 85 -6.51 4.12 8.16
N LEU A 86 -6.01 4.21 6.92
CA LEU A 86 -5.29 5.38 6.42
C LEU A 86 -6.23 6.60 6.27
N PRO A 87 -5.75 7.83 6.56
CA PRO A 87 -6.52 9.05 6.37
C PRO A 87 -6.97 9.20 4.91
N GLY A 88 -8.23 9.63 4.74
CA GLY A 88 -8.89 9.65 3.43
C GLY A 88 -9.47 8.30 2.99
N GLY A 89 -9.17 7.19 3.68
CA GLY A 89 -9.66 5.85 3.35
C GLY A 89 -11.18 5.68 3.35
N ALA A 90 -11.89 6.53 4.11
CA ALA A 90 -13.33 6.72 3.97
C ALA A 90 -13.62 7.47 2.67
N GLU A 91 -14.44 6.88 1.79
CA GLU A 91 -14.84 7.45 0.51
C GLU A 91 -15.05 8.98 0.59
N PRO A 92 -14.57 9.77 -0.39
CA PRO A 92 -14.96 11.17 -0.50
C PRO A 92 -16.48 11.22 -0.68
N ASN A 93 -17.17 11.51 0.42
CA ASN A 93 -18.59 11.76 0.48
C ASN A 93 -18.83 13.10 -0.20
N TRP A 94 -19.04 13.08 -1.52
CA TRP A 94 -19.51 14.25 -2.25
C TRP A 94 -20.99 14.43 -1.93
N THR A 95 -21.27 15.14 -0.84
CA THR A 95 -22.53 15.90 -0.73
C THR A 95 -22.45 17.15 -1.57
#